data_AF-A0A3V2NY35-F1
#
_entry.id   AF-A0A3V2NY35-F1
#
_cell.length_a   1.000
_cell.length_b   1.000
_cell.length_c   1.000
_cell.angle_alpha   90.00
_cell.angle_beta   90.00
_cell.angle_gamma   90.00
#
_symmetry.space_group_name_H-M   'P 1'
#
loop_
_entity.id
_entity.type
_entity.pdbx_description
1 polymer ?
#
loop_
_entity_poly.entity_id
_entity_poly.type
_entity_poly.pdbx_seq_one_letter_code
_entity_poly.pdbx_strand_id
1 'polypeptide(L)'
;MFDAALLNLPWETLVTLTCGYIGYFVANVGVNDGHKATEITFSTLIFGMFSAMVYRAFVWAGVDTWTATFPAVAYAFASGAYWRKYARKWMYAFLRKHDISWSDSTPSAWQGMFGHTDHSVTEVLVHLKDGSVLLSHLPGDFEDWPGGPFTLGNCGDITLYVTHRKKRGGNEWVKCENTTDDRWGVLATWIPQDQIARVDIRRIKAAGR
;
A
#
# COMPACT_ATOMS: atom_id res chain seq x y z
N MET A 1 13.19 7.19 21.15
CA MET A 1 13.02 7.77 22.50
C MET A 1 11.90 8.78 22.38
N PHE A 2 10.69 8.44 22.84
CA PHE A 2 9.57 9.40 22.87
C PHE A 2 9.87 10.44 23.93
N ASP A 3 10.04 11.70 23.52
CA ASP A 3 10.36 12.80 24.44
C ASP A 3 9.07 13.24 25.15
N ALA A 4 9.05 13.21 26.48
CA ALA A 4 7.89 13.59 27.29
C ALA A 4 7.47 15.06 27.05
N ALA A 5 8.39 15.87 26.52
CA ALA A 5 8.12 17.24 26.07
C ALA A 5 6.99 17.32 25.02
N LEU A 6 6.80 16.29 24.19
CA LEU A 6 5.72 16.26 23.19
C LEU A 6 4.34 16.19 23.83
N LEU A 7 4.19 15.50 24.96
CA LEU A 7 2.90 15.39 25.68
C LEU A 7 2.53 16.68 26.42
N ASN A 8 3.50 17.56 26.65
CA ASN A 8 3.28 18.87 27.29
C ASN A 8 2.90 19.97 26.28
N LEU A 9 2.78 19.64 24.99
CA LEU A 9 2.33 20.60 23.99
C LEU A 9 0.86 20.98 24.20
N PRO A 10 0.44 22.19 23.79
CA PRO A 10 -0.96 22.56 23.77
C PRO A 10 -1.80 21.52 23.02
N TRP A 11 -3.01 21.26 23.52
CA TRP A 11 -3.92 20.25 22.94
C TRP A 11 -4.13 20.44 21.44
N GLU A 12 -4.29 21.69 20.98
CA GLU A 12 -4.41 22.01 19.55
C GLU A 12 -3.21 21.52 18.73
N THR A 13 -2.00 21.67 19.26
CA THR A 13 -0.75 21.26 18.61
C THR A 13 -0.65 19.74 18.53
N LEU A 14 -1.03 19.04 19.61
CA LEU A 14 -1.10 17.57 19.64
C LEU A 14 -2.09 17.03 18.60
N VAL A 15 -3.29 17.60 18.54
CA VAL A 15 -4.32 17.21 17.56
C VAL A 15 -3.82 17.46 16.13
N THR A 16 -3.20 18.60 15.89
CA THR A 16 -2.65 18.98 14.58
C THR A 16 -1.57 18.00 14.10
N LEU A 17 -0.59 17.69 14.95
CA LEU A 17 0.49 16.76 14.64
C LEU A 17 -0.03 15.34 14.42
N THR A 18 -0.94 14.88 15.28
CA THR A 18 -1.51 13.53 15.21
C THR A 18 -2.34 13.36 13.93
N CYS A 19 -3.23 14.31 13.63
CA CYS A 19 -4.01 14.32 12.40
C CYS A 19 -3.11 14.37 11.16
N GLY A 20 -2.07 15.22 11.18
CA GLY A 20 -1.11 15.32 10.09
C GLY A 20 -0.38 14.00 9.82
N TYR A 21 0.01 13.29 10.87
CA TYR A 21 0.66 11.99 10.73
C TYR A 21 -0.30 10.94 10.18
N ILE A 22 -1.56 10.91 10.64
CA ILE A 22 -2.59 10.01 10.11
C ILE A 22 -2.81 10.25 8.61
N GLY A 23 -2.97 11.52 8.20
CA GLY A 23 -3.16 11.88 6.80
C GLY A 23 -1.97 11.46 5.93
N TYR A 24 -0.74 11.75 6.39
CA TYR A 24 0.49 11.31 5.74
C TYR A 24 0.58 9.78 5.63
N PHE A 25 0.28 9.07 6.72
CA PHE A 25 0.34 7.62 6.76
C PHE A 25 -0.61 7.02 5.73
N VAL A 26 -1.90 7.38 5.78
CA VAL A 26 -2.93 6.90 4.83
C VAL A 26 -2.57 7.26 3.38
N ALA A 27 -2.06 8.46 3.14
CA ALA A 27 -1.65 8.92 1.82
C ALA A 27 -0.51 8.09 1.20
N ASN A 28 0.33 7.46 2.03
CA ASN A 28 1.54 6.78 1.59
C ASN A 28 1.65 5.29 2.00
N VAL A 29 0.59 4.70 2.57
CA VAL A 29 0.56 3.25 2.85
C VAL A 29 0.91 2.46 1.58
N GLY A 30 1.88 1.55 1.73
CA GLY A 30 2.36 0.66 0.68
C GLY A 30 3.37 1.28 -0.31
N VAL A 31 3.82 2.52 -0.11
CA VAL A 31 4.81 3.20 -0.97
C VAL A 31 5.97 3.80 -0.15
N ASN A 32 6.04 3.52 1.15
CA ASN A 32 6.81 4.28 2.14
C ASN A 32 8.31 4.01 2.21
N ASP A 33 8.89 3.18 1.34
CA ASP A 33 10.33 2.94 1.44
C ASP A 33 11.12 4.13 0.89
N GLY A 34 11.69 4.91 1.82
CA GLY A 34 12.74 5.88 1.51
C GLY A 34 12.38 7.35 1.70
N HIS A 35 11.20 7.70 2.23
CA HIS A 35 10.93 9.10 2.55
C HIS A 35 11.89 9.61 3.64
N LYS A 36 12.58 10.71 3.34
CA LYS A 36 13.49 11.34 4.31
C LYS A 36 12.67 11.88 5.47
N ALA A 37 13.24 11.91 6.67
CA ALA A 37 12.58 12.47 7.85
C ALA A 37 12.02 13.88 7.59
N THR A 38 12.72 14.70 6.80
CA THR A 38 12.26 16.02 6.37
C THR A 38 10.97 15.98 5.56
N GLU A 39 10.84 15.03 4.63
CA GLU A 39 9.64 14.88 3.78
C GLU A 39 8.44 14.41 4.60
N ILE A 40 8.67 13.51 5.56
CA ILE A 40 7.67 13.07 6.52
C ILE A 40 7.18 14.26 7.32
N THR A 41 8.09 15.06 7.91
CA THR A 41 7.73 16.22 8.72
C THR A 41 6.92 17.24 7.91
N PHE A 42 7.38 17.64 6.73
CA PHE A 42 6.65 18.62 5.91
C PHE A 42 5.30 18.10 5.43
N SER A 43 5.21 16.83 5.04
CA SER A 43 3.94 16.22 4.63
C SER A 43 2.95 16.15 5.78
N THR A 44 3.42 15.74 6.97
CA THR A 44 2.62 15.75 8.19
C THR A 44 2.14 17.16 8.54
N LEU A 45 2.97 18.19 8.37
CA LEU A 45 2.56 19.58 8.59
C LEU A 45 1.48 20.04 7.59
N ILE A 46 1.59 19.65 6.31
CA ILE A 46 0.58 20.01 5.29
C ILE A 46 -0.78 19.37 5.63
N PHE A 47 -0.83 18.06 5.89
CA PHE A 47 -2.07 17.39 6.28
C PHE A 47 -2.60 17.92 7.62
N GLY A 48 -1.70 18.17 8.57
CA GLY A 48 -2.03 18.72 9.88
C GLY A 48 -2.64 20.11 9.80
N MET A 49 -2.12 20.98 8.91
CA MET A 49 -2.64 22.33 8.69
C MET A 49 -4.12 22.32 8.30
N PHE A 50 -4.51 21.48 7.35
CA PHE A 50 -5.91 21.40 6.93
C PHE A 50 -6.81 20.83 8.04
N SER A 51 -6.35 19.81 8.77
CA SER A 51 -7.07 19.31 9.94
C SER A 51 -7.19 20.35 11.06
N ALA A 52 -6.17 21.18 11.27
CA ALA A 52 -6.20 22.27 12.25
C ALA A 52 -7.21 23.36 11.87
N MET A 53 -7.36 23.65 10.57
CA MET A 53 -8.40 24.56 10.08
C MET A 53 -9.81 24.02 10.37
N VAL A 54 -10.03 22.71 10.13
CA VAL A 54 -11.30 22.06 10.48
C VAL A 54 -11.53 22.11 11.98
N TYR A 55 -10.52 21.75 12.79
CA TYR A 55 -10.59 21.84 14.24
C TYR A 55 -11.03 23.24 14.71
N ARG A 56 -10.36 24.29 14.21
CA ARG A 56 -10.68 25.68 14.57
C ARG A 56 -12.06 26.12 14.10
N ALA A 57 -12.52 25.66 12.94
CA ALA A 57 -13.87 25.96 12.46
C ALA A 57 -14.95 25.39 13.39
N PHE A 58 -14.77 24.17 13.91
CA PHE A 58 -15.70 23.57 14.86
C PHE A 58 -15.64 24.25 16.24
N VAL A 59 -14.45 24.59 16.74
CA VAL A 59 -14.32 25.36 18.00
C VAL A 59 -14.98 26.74 17.86
N TRP A 60 -14.80 27.42 16.72
CA TRP A 60 -15.47 28.69 16.44
C TRP A 60 -16.99 28.57 16.35
N ALA A 61 -17.50 27.44 15.86
CA ALA A 61 -18.93 27.12 15.85
C ALA A 61 -19.50 26.78 17.25
N GLY A 62 -18.70 26.88 18.31
CA GLY A 62 -19.13 26.66 19.70
C GLY A 62 -19.03 25.21 20.18
N VAL A 63 -18.36 24.34 19.42
CA VAL A 63 -18.10 22.96 19.83
C VAL A 63 -16.92 22.92 20.80
N ASP A 64 -17.03 22.09 21.86
CA ASP A 64 -15.96 21.96 22.84
C ASP A 64 -14.66 21.44 22.20
N THR A 65 -13.53 21.92 22.72
CA THR A 65 -12.17 21.59 22.28
C THR A 65 -11.88 20.09 22.18
N TRP A 66 -12.50 19.25 23.02
CA TRP A 66 -12.33 17.80 22.94
C TRP A 66 -13.16 17.20 21.80
N THR A 67 -14.42 17.62 21.69
CA THR A 67 -15.34 17.10 20.66
C THR A 67 -14.99 17.57 19.24
N ALA A 68 -14.39 18.75 19.10
CA ALA A 68 -13.84 19.24 17.83
C ALA A 68 -12.67 18.39 17.28
N THR A 69 -12.08 17.52 18.11
CA THR A 69 -11.01 16.60 17.70
C THR A 69 -11.51 15.53 16.73
N PHE A 70 -12.71 14.97 16.96
CA PHE A 70 -13.28 13.92 16.12
C PHE A 70 -13.43 14.32 14.64
N PRO A 71 -14.05 15.47 14.28
CA PRO A 71 -14.14 15.87 12.89
C PRO A 71 -12.77 16.17 12.26
N ALA A 72 -11.80 16.68 13.03
CA ALA A 72 -10.44 16.92 12.54
C ALA A 72 -9.71 15.61 12.17
N VAL A 73 -9.87 14.56 12.99
CA VAL A 73 -9.32 13.22 12.72
C VAL A 73 -10.02 12.57 11.54
N ALA A 74 -11.36 12.64 11.47
CA ALA A 74 -12.12 12.12 10.35
C ALA A 74 -11.70 12.79 9.02
N TYR A 75 -11.49 14.10 9.05
CA TYR A 75 -10.97 14.86 7.92
C TYR A 75 -9.55 14.44 7.54
N ALA A 76 -8.66 14.22 8.52
CA ALA A 76 -7.29 13.76 8.26
C ALA A 76 -7.27 12.43 7.50
N PHE A 77 -8.11 11.49 7.94
CA PHE A 77 -8.25 10.20 7.27
C PHE A 77 -8.83 10.34 5.86
N ALA A 78 -9.92 11.12 5.72
CA ALA A 78 -10.58 11.35 4.43
C ALA A 78 -9.66 12.05 3.43
N SER A 79 -8.90 13.06 3.86
CA SER A 79 -7.96 13.79 3.01
C SER A 79 -6.78 12.91 2.58
N GLY A 80 -6.22 12.10 3.48
CA GLY A 80 -5.19 11.11 3.14
C GLY A 80 -5.70 10.06 2.13
N ALA A 81 -6.90 9.53 2.36
CA ALA A 81 -7.53 8.56 1.45
C ALA A 81 -7.85 9.17 0.09
N TYR A 82 -8.38 10.39 0.06
CA TYR A 82 -8.66 11.14 -1.16
C TYR A 82 -7.36 11.40 -1.96
N TRP A 83 -6.28 11.78 -1.27
CA TRP A 83 -4.98 11.96 -1.89
C TRP A 83 -4.47 10.68 -2.55
N ARG A 84 -4.53 9.57 -1.80
CA ARG A 84 -4.10 8.25 -2.27
C ARG A 84 -4.89 7.79 -3.50
N LYS A 85 -6.22 7.96 -3.48
CA LYS A 85 -7.12 7.43 -4.51
C LYS A 85 -7.19 8.30 -5.76
N TYR A 86 -7.22 9.63 -5.61
CA TYR A 86 -7.53 10.55 -6.70
C TYR A 86 -6.45 11.61 -6.93
N ALA A 87 -6.12 12.41 -5.91
CA ALA A 87 -5.31 13.62 -6.11
C ALA A 87 -3.92 13.30 -6.66
N ARG A 88 -3.29 12.20 -6.22
CA ARG A 88 -1.99 11.76 -6.74
C ARG A 88 -2.04 11.46 -8.24
N LYS A 89 -3.11 10.80 -8.72
CA LYS A 89 -3.29 10.51 -10.16
C LYS A 89 -3.48 11.80 -10.96
N TRP A 90 -4.26 12.74 -10.44
CA TRP A 90 -4.49 14.03 -11.08
C TRP A 90 -3.22 14.88 -11.14
N MET A 91 -2.43 14.92 -10.06
CA MET A 91 -1.15 15.61 -10.00
C MET A 91 -0.18 15.07 -11.06
N TYR A 92 0.00 13.75 -11.17
CA TYR A 92 0.86 13.18 -12.20
C TYR A 92 0.33 13.42 -13.62
N ALA A 93 -0.98 13.33 -13.83
CA ALA A 93 -1.58 13.67 -15.12
C ALA A 93 -1.33 15.13 -15.50
N PHE A 94 -1.42 16.06 -14.53
CA PHE A 94 -1.10 17.47 -14.72
C PHE A 94 0.38 17.68 -15.05
N LEU A 95 1.30 17.07 -14.27
CA LEU A 95 2.75 17.17 -14.49
C LEU A 95 3.15 16.66 -15.87
N ARG A 96 2.56 15.55 -16.32
CA ARG A 96 2.80 14.99 -17.65
C ARG A 96 2.23 15.87 -18.75
N LYS A 97 1.02 16.42 -18.57
CA LYS A 97 0.39 17.32 -19.55
C LYS A 97 1.21 18.60 -19.79
N HIS A 98 1.95 19.04 -18.78
CA HIS A 98 2.79 20.23 -18.86
C HIS A 98 4.28 19.93 -19.08
N ASP A 99 4.64 18.69 -19.43
CA ASP A 99 6.02 18.24 -19.68
C ASP A 99 7.01 18.53 -18.52
N ILE A 100 6.50 18.67 -17.29
CA ILE A 100 7.32 18.98 -16.11
C ILE A 100 8.08 17.73 -15.65
N SER A 101 7.40 16.58 -15.61
CA SER A 101 8.01 15.31 -15.22
C SER A 101 7.25 14.13 -15.81
N TRP A 102 8.01 13.17 -16.33
CA TRP A 102 7.53 11.86 -16.75
C TRP A 102 7.81 10.76 -15.70
N SER A 103 8.51 11.11 -14.61
CA SER A 103 8.80 10.21 -13.50
C SER A 103 7.62 10.15 -12.53
N ASP A 104 7.22 8.94 -12.14
CA ASP A 104 6.12 8.67 -11.20
C ASP A 104 6.57 8.66 -9.73
N SER A 105 7.83 9.03 -9.46
CA SER A 105 8.46 9.07 -8.13
C SER A 105 8.30 7.77 -7.31
N THR A 106 7.96 6.64 -7.93
CA THR A 106 7.90 5.33 -7.28
C THR A 106 9.32 4.83 -7.06
N PRO A 107 9.71 4.46 -5.82
CA PRO A 107 11.09 4.07 -5.52
C PRO A 107 11.58 2.87 -6.34
N SER A 108 10.67 2.01 -6.78
CA SER A 108 10.97 0.92 -7.72
C SER A 108 9.79 0.59 -8.62
N ALA A 109 10.07 0.06 -9.80
CA ALA A 109 9.06 -0.52 -10.68
C ALA A 109 8.26 -1.64 -9.98
N TRP A 110 8.93 -2.39 -9.09
CA TRP A 110 8.34 -3.39 -8.20
C TRP A 110 7.22 -2.79 -7.33
N GLN A 111 7.50 -1.67 -6.65
CA GLN A 111 6.49 -0.97 -5.87
C GLN A 111 5.43 -0.29 -6.73
N GLY A 112 5.79 0.15 -7.94
CA GLY A 112 4.84 0.65 -8.94
C GLY A 112 3.74 -0.37 -9.26
N MET A 113 4.04 -1.67 -9.21
CA MET A 113 3.04 -2.73 -9.42
C MET A 113 1.91 -2.68 -8.38
N PHE A 114 2.12 -2.16 -7.18
CA PHE A 114 1.07 -1.99 -6.16
C PHE A 114 0.19 -0.76 -6.38
N GLY A 115 0.64 0.22 -7.17
CA GLY A 115 -0.09 1.46 -7.39
C GLY A 115 -1.35 1.31 -8.25
N HIS A 116 -1.43 0.24 -9.03
CA HIS A 116 -2.50 -0.01 -10.00
C HIS A 116 -3.64 -0.83 -9.40
N THR A 117 -4.50 -0.16 -8.62
CA THR A 117 -5.70 -0.75 -7.99
C THR A 117 -6.88 -0.94 -8.96
N ASP A 118 -6.74 -0.47 -10.19
CA ASP A 118 -7.73 -0.57 -11.26
C ASP A 118 -7.61 -1.86 -12.10
N HIS A 119 -6.63 -2.71 -11.80
CA HIS A 119 -6.37 -3.96 -12.52
C HIS A 119 -6.26 -5.13 -11.54
N SER A 120 -7.14 -6.11 -11.69
CA SER A 120 -7.12 -7.35 -10.89
C SER A 120 -6.07 -8.31 -11.44
N VAL A 121 -5.37 -9.00 -10.54
CA VAL A 121 -4.34 -9.98 -10.92
C VAL A 121 -5.00 -11.34 -11.18
N THR A 122 -4.72 -11.91 -12.35
CA THR A 122 -5.24 -13.23 -12.75
C THR A 122 -4.20 -14.33 -12.61
N GLU A 123 -2.92 -14.00 -12.82
CA GLU A 123 -1.83 -14.99 -12.72
C GLU A 123 -0.57 -14.33 -12.17
N VAL A 124 0.15 -15.05 -11.33
CA VAL A 124 1.49 -14.68 -10.85
C VAL A 124 2.41 -15.86 -11.12
N LEU A 125 3.42 -15.66 -11.97
CA LEU A 125 4.47 -16.62 -12.24
C LEU A 125 5.77 -16.15 -11.61
N VAL A 126 6.39 -17.03 -10.81
CA VAL A 126 7.70 -16.79 -10.21
C VAL A 126 8.67 -17.81 -10.79
N HIS A 127 9.62 -17.31 -11.58
CA HIS A 127 10.73 -18.10 -12.10
C HIS A 127 11.85 -18.10 -11.08
N LEU A 128 12.20 -19.28 -10.59
CA LEU A 128 13.27 -19.47 -9.63
C LEU A 128 14.62 -19.66 -10.35
N LYS A 129 15.72 -19.32 -9.67
CA LYS A 129 17.08 -19.47 -10.20
C LYS A 129 17.48 -20.91 -10.51
N ASP A 130 16.82 -21.89 -9.88
CA ASP A 130 16.99 -23.31 -10.19
C ASP A 130 16.33 -23.73 -11.51
N GLY A 131 15.60 -22.82 -12.16
CA GLY A 131 14.88 -23.05 -13.41
C GLY A 131 13.49 -23.67 -13.24
N SER A 132 13.02 -23.86 -12.00
CA SER A 132 11.63 -24.19 -11.73
C SER A 132 10.74 -22.94 -11.76
N VAL A 133 9.45 -23.13 -11.99
CA VAL A 133 8.47 -22.03 -12.06
C VAL A 133 7.30 -22.35 -11.14
N LEU A 134 6.94 -21.38 -10.31
CA LEU A 134 5.79 -21.42 -9.43
C LEU A 134 4.69 -20.55 -10.03
N LEU A 135 3.45 -21.06 -10.05
CA LEU A 135 2.28 -20.34 -10.55
C LEU A 135 1.23 -20.24 -9.46
N SER A 136 0.72 -19.02 -9.25
CA SER A 136 -0.57 -18.78 -8.62
C SER A 136 -1.57 -18.39 -9.71
N HIS A 137 -2.57 -19.25 -9.89
CA HIS A 137 -3.66 -19.05 -10.85
C HIS A 137 -4.88 -18.53 -10.11
N LEU A 138 -5.47 -17.44 -10.60
CA LEU A 138 -6.57 -16.71 -9.98
C LEU A 138 -6.31 -16.39 -8.50
N PRO A 139 -5.26 -15.62 -8.17
CA PRO A 139 -4.96 -15.30 -6.80
C PRO A 139 -6.09 -14.53 -6.09
N GLY A 140 -7.01 -13.91 -6.84
CA GLY A 140 -8.24 -13.31 -6.32
C GLY A 140 -9.13 -14.27 -5.52
N ASP A 141 -9.07 -15.58 -5.79
CA ASP A 141 -9.81 -16.60 -5.01
C ASP A 141 -9.31 -16.69 -3.56
N PHE A 142 -8.13 -16.11 -3.27
CA PHE A 142 -7.49 -16.09 -1.96
C PHE A 142 -7.54 -14.70 -1.28
N GLU A 143 -8.41 -13.79 -1.73
CA GLU A 143 -8.51 -12.42 -1.18
C GLU A 143 -8.79 -12.39 0.32
N ASP A 144 -9.68 -13.27 0.80
CA ASP A 144 -10.10 -13.33 2.19
C ASP A 144 -9.17 -14.18 3.07
N TRP A 145 -8.05 -14.66 2.52
CA TRP A 145 -7.15 -15.60 3.21
C TRP A 145 -6.00 -14.87 3.93
N PRO A 146 -5.33 -15.53 4.90
CA PRO A 146 -4.24 -14.91 5.64
C PRO A 146 -3.09 -14.43 4.75
N GLY A 147 -2.89 -13.11 4.65
CA GLY A 147 -1.89 -12.51 3.76
C GLY A 147 -2.42 -12.10 2.38
N GLY A 148 -3.73 -12.26 2.16
CA GLY A 148 -4.42 -11.88 0.94
C GLY A 148 -3.97 -12.69 -0.28
N PRO A 149 -4.30 -12.22 -1.51
CA PRO A 149 -4.12 -13.02 -2.73
C PRO A 149 -2.66 -13.38 -3.00
N PHE A 150 -1.75 -12.43 -2.75
CA PHE A 150 -0.30 -12.58 -2.74
C PHE A 150 0.29 -11.30 -2.14
N THR A 151 1.52 -11.37 -1.63
CA THR A 151 2.25 -10.20 -1.11
C THR A 151 3.59 -10.09 -1.82
N LEU A 152 3.90 -8.89 -2.34
CA LEU A 152 5.28 -8.58 -2.76
C LEU A 152 5.97 -7.80 -1.64
N GLY A 153 7.03 -8.36 -1.08
CA GLY A 153 7.79 -7.68 -0.05
C GLY A 153 8.58 -6.50 -0.63
N ASN A 154 8.79 -5.50 0.20
CA ASN A 154 9.56 -4.30 -0.12
C ASN A 154 11.01 -4.61 -0.54
N CYS A 155 11.57 -5.71 -0.02
CA CYS A 155 12.89 -6.21 -0.34
C CYS A 155 12.90 -7.12 -1.60
N GLY A 156 11.79 -7.27 -2.31
CA GLY A 156 11.71 -8.09 -3.52
C GLY A 156 11.43 -9.57 -3.29
N ASP A 157 11.15 -9.99 -2.06
CA ASP A 157 10.61 -11.31 -1.72
C ASP A 157 9.10 -11.38 -2.05
N ILE A 158 8.54 -12.60 -2.16
CA ILE A 158 7.13 -12.81 -2.48
C ILE A 158 6.53 -13.88 -1.58
N THR A 159 5.32 -13.65 -1.09
CA THR A 159 4.46 -14.70 -0.54
C THR A 159 3.30 -14.97 -1.50
N LEU A 160 3.09 -16.22 -1.89
CA LEU A 160 2.02 -16.62 -2.81
C LEU A 160 1.44 -18.00 -2.50
N TYR A 161 0.16 -18.19 -2.82
CA TYR A 161 -0.48 -19.51 -2.84
C TYR A 161 -0.17 -20.22 -4.15
N VAL A 162 0.68 -21.24 -4.10
CA VAL A 162 1.19 -21.94 -5.29
C VAL A 162 0.17 -22.96 -5.77
N THR A 163 -0.59 -22.67 -6.83
CA THR A 163 -1.57 -23.61 -7.37
C THR A 163 -0.96 -24.62 -8.34
N HIS A 164 0.09 -24.22 -9.07
CA HIS A 164 0.81 -25.10 -10.00
C HIS A 164 2.32 -24.90 -9.93
N ARG A 165 3.07 -25.94 -10.25
CA ARG A 165 4.54 -25.92 -10.33
C ARG A 165 5.01 -26.55 -11.63
N LYS A 166 6.07 -25.97 -12.20
CA LYS A 166 6.80 -26.50 -13.35
C LYS A 166 8.22 -26.82 -12.89
N LYS A 167 8.65 -28.07 -13.05
CA LYS A 167 10.02 -28.50 -12.72
C LYS A 167 11.01 -28.02 -13.78
N ARG A 168 12.28 -27.89 -13.39
CA ARG A 168 13.38 -27.54 -14.30
C ARG A 168 13.39 -28.45 -15.54
N GLY A 169 13.21 -27.87 -16.72
CA GLY A 169 13.24 -28.59 -18.00
C GLY A 169 12.00 -29.44 -18.32
N GLY A 170 11.04 -29.57 -17.38
CA GLY A 170 9.76 -30.21 -17.64
C GLY A 170 8.83 -29.22 -18.32
N ASN A 171 8.05 -29.65 -19.33
CA ASN A 171 7.12 -28.74 -20.03
C ASN A 171 5.71 -28.72 -19.43
N GLU A 172 5.42 -29.64 -18.52
CA GLU A 172 4.09 -29.83 -17.92
C GLU A 172 3.95 -29.09 -16.59
N TRP A 173 2.77 -28.52 -16.39
CA TRP A 173 2.34 -27.93 -15.12
C TRP A 173 1.76 -29.00 -14.21
N VAL A 174 2.30 -29.13 -13.01
CA VAL A 174 1.79 -30.04 -11.98
C VAL A 174 0.96 -29.22 -10.99
N LYS A 175 -0.32 -29.56 -10.84
CA LYS A 175 -1.21 -28.92 -9.87
C LYS A 175 -0.79 -29.32 -8.44
N CYS A 176 -0.73 -28.34 -7.53
CA CYS A 176 -0.42 -28.57 -6.13
C CYS A 176 -1.70 -28.92 -5.37
N GLU A 177 -1.84 -30.19 -4.96
CA GLU A 177 -3.03 -30.67 -4.25
C GLU A 177 -3.10 -30.11 -2.81
N ASN A 178 -1.96 -29.88 -2.16
CA ASN A 178 -1.91 -29.43 -0.76
C ASN A 178 -1.93 -27.90 -0.58
N THR A 179 -2.38 -27.14 -1.57
CA THR A 179 -2.50 -25.68 -1.42
C THR A 179 -3.62 -25.33 -0.45
N THR A 180 -4.65 -26.16 -0.43
CA THR A 180 -5.87 -26.02 0.37
C THR A 180 -6.19 -27.36 0.99
N ASP A 181 -6.16 -27.44 2.31
CA ASP A 181 -6.43 -28.66 3.06
C ASP A 181 -7.47 -28.38 4.15
N ASP A 182 -8.53 -29.18 4.20
CA ASP A 182 -9.64 -29.00 5.14
C ASP A 182 -9.22 -29.18 6.61
N ARG A 183 -8.11 -29.88 6.88
CA ARG A 183 -7.57 -30.10 8.22
C ARG A 183 -6.44 -29.15 8.58
N TRP A 184 -5.58 -28.83 7.61
CA TRP A 184 -4.35 -28.06 7.85
C TRP A 184 -4.44 -26.59 7.43
N GLY A 185 -5.52 -26.21 6.74
CA GLY A 185 -5.75 -24.86 6.24
C GLY A 185 -5.05 -24.61 4.91
N VAL A 186 -4.57 -23.38 4.72
CA VAL A 186 -4.09 -22.89 3.42
C VAL A 186 -2.57 -22.71 3.44
N LEU A 187 -1.89 -23.22 2.42
CA LEU A 187 -0.43 -23.22 2.34
C LEU A 187 0.10 -22.01 1.54
N ALA A 188 0.48 -20.96 2.26
CA ALA A 188 1.22 -19.86 1.68
C ALA A 188 2.70 -20.24 1.51
N THR A 189 3.28 -19.97 0.33
CA THR A 189 4.71 -20.19 0.06
C THR A 189 5.43 -18.85 0.04
N TRP A 190 6.38 -18.66 0.96
CA TRP A 190 7.32 -17.54 0.93
C TRP A 190 8.53 -17.89 0.06
N ILE A 191 8.94 -16.95 -0.78
CA ILE A 191 10.06 -17.07 -1.70
C ILE A 191 10.98 -15.87 -1.48
N PRO A 192 12.23 -16.10 -1.04
CA PRO A 192 13.16 -15.00 -0.81
C PRO A 192 13.67 -14.42 -2.13
N GLN A 193 14.03 -13.13 -2.10
CA GLN A 193 14.53 -12.38 -3.27
C GLN A 193 15.73 -13.07 -3.95
N ASP A 194 16.60 -13.68 -3.17
CA ASP A 194 17.82 -14.33 -3.67
C ASP A 194 17.54 -15.59 -4.50
N GLN A 195 16.35 -16.19 -4.40
CA GLN A 195 15.93 -17.33 -5.20
C GLN A 195 15.13 -16.94 -6.45
N ILE A 196 14.63 -15.71 -6.50
CA ILE A 196 13.80 -15.22 -7.61
C ILE A 196 14.72 -14.78 -8.76
N ALA A 197 14.49 -15.35 -9.94
CA ALA A 197 15.14 -14.91 -11.18
C ALA A 197 14.29 -13.87 -11.92
N ARG A 198 12.96 -14.07 -11.93
CA ARG A 198 12.01 -13.20 -12.63
C ARG A 198 10.59 -13.42 -12.11
N VAL A 199 9.79 -12.37 -12.13
CA VAL A 199 8.36 -12.42 -11.80
C VAL A 199 7.55 -11.90 -12.98
N ASP A 200 6.57 -12.66 -13.42
CA ASP A 200 5.60 -12.23 -14.42
C ASP A 200 4.21 -12.16 -13.77
N ILE A 201 3.53 -11.03 -13.91
CA ILE A 201 2.18 -10.83 -13.38
C ILE A 201 1.24 -10.52 -14.53
N ARG A 202 0.20 -11.35 -14.68
CA ARG A 202 -0.89 -11.10 -15.63
C ARG A 202 -2.03 -10.40 -14.92
N ARG A 203 -2.54 -9.33 -15.54
CA ARG A 203 -3.66 -8.54 -15.01
C ARG A 203 -4.73 -8.32 -16.06
N ILE A 204 -5.97 -8.21 -15.60
CA ILE A 204 -7.10 -7.74 -16.39
C ILE A 204 -7.62 -6.45 -15.78
N LYS A 205 -8.21 -5.58 -16.61
CA LYS A 205 -8.90 -4.39 -16.10
C LYS A 205 -10.01 -4.84 -15.15
N ALA A 206 -10.01 -4.32 -13.93
CA ALA A 206 -11.09 -4.61 -12.99
C ALA A 206 -12.40 -4.13 -13.62
N ALA A 207 -13.36 -5.04 -13.81
CA ALA A 207 -14.71 -4.65 -14.16
C ALA A 207 -15.22 -3.77 -13.01
N GLY A 208 -15.61 -2.53 -13.31
CA GLY A 208 -16.05 -1.59 -12.30
C GLY A 208 -17.10 -2.23 -11.39
N ARG A 209 -16.81 -2.26 -10.09
CA ARG A 209 -17.86 -2.37 -9.07
C ARG A 209 -18.53 -1.01 -8.92
#